data_AF-A0A066TRU4-F1
#
_entry.id   AF-A0A066TRU4-F1
#
_cell.length_a   1.000
_cell.length_b   1.000
_cell.length_c   1.000
_cell.angle_alpha   90.00
_cell.angle_beta   90.00
_cell.angle_gamma   90.00
#
_symmetry.space_group_name_H-M   'P 1'
#
loop_
_entity.id
_entity.type
_entity.pdbx_description
1 polymer ?
#
loop_
_entity_poly.entity_id
_entity_poly.type
_entity_poly.pdbx_seq_one_letter_code
_entity_poly.pdbx_strand_id
1 'polypeptide(L)'
;MKNVELVLKLLHSLLDLRFLPDKLQKWLFYTGTRVITVTSALIMIGFAGVFLLGGSEVFNLKLYKGFLLLHPYTLAVLLIGVALLQLIIAIFKSNRCSVLSGYLLILSALIWAVISATFWASYPPLTTGMTTYPVLTVVCALAGRNLINYTKRVEDFKHKGR
;
A
#
# COMPACT_ATOMS: atom_id res chain seq x y z
N MET A 1 11.44 -21.48 -21.93
CA MET A 1 10.08 -20.91 -21.71
C MET A 1 9.33 -21.52 -20.52
N LYS A 2 9.34 -22.85 -20.29
CA LYS A 2 8.66 -23.52 -19.14
C LYS A 2 8.99 -22.92 -17.75
N ASN A 3 10.24 -22.55 -17.49
CA ASN A 3 10.62 -21.97 -16.18
C ASN A 3 9.99 -20.59 -15.93
N VAL A 4 9.78 -19.79 -16.99
CA VAL A 4 9.15 -18.46 -16.87
C VAL A 4 7.67 -18.61 -16.57
N GLU A 5 6.98 -19.56 -17.21
CA GLU A 5 5.57 -19.87 -16.90
C GLU A 5 5.39 -20.43 -15.50
N LEU A 6 6.33 -21.26 -15.02
CA LEU A 6 6.28 -21.79 -13.67
C LEU A 6 6.48 -20.69 -12.63
N VAL A 7 7.45 -19.79 -12.85
CA VAL A 7 7.68 -18.60 -12.01
C VAL A 7 6.48 -17.67 -12.04
N LEU A 8 5.87 -17.43 -13.20
CA LEU A 8 4.64 -16.63 -13.33
C LEU A 8 3.45 -17.27 -12.61
N LYS A 9 3.27 -18.59 -12.71
CA LYS A 9 2.24 -19.33 -11.96
C LYS A 9 2.49 -19.28 -10.45
N LEU A 10 3.73 -19.38 -10.02
CA LEU A 10 4.10 -19.33 -8.61
C LEU A 10 3.90 -17.91 -8.06
N LEU A 11 4.29 -16.89 -8.82
CA LEU A 11 3.98 -15.49 -8.56
C LEU A 11 2.47 -15.26 -8.47
N HIS A 12 1.68 -15.78 -9.43
CA HIS A 12 0.23 -15.69 -9.40
C HIS A 12 -0.37 -16.40 -8.18
N SER A 13 0.12 -17.58 -7.84
CA SER A 13 -0.33 -18.36 -6.71
C SER A 13 0.02 -17.71 -5.37
N LEU A 14 1.17 -17.05 -5.28
CA LEU A 14 1.58 -16.22 -4.15
C LEU A 14 0.75 -14.94 -4.09
N LEU A 15 0.48 -14.31 -5.24
CA LEU A 15 -0.37 -13.11 -5.39
C LEU A 15 -1.80 -13.36 -4.91
N ASP A 16 -2.39 -14.49 -5.31
CA ASP A 16 -3.75 -14.90 -4.94
C ASP A 16 -3.82 -15.54 -3.54
N LEU A 17 -2.69 -15.70 -2.84
CA LEU A 17 -2.60 -16.35 -1.52
C LEU A 17 -3.34 -17.71 -1.48
N ARG A 18 -3.41 -18.41 -2.63
CA ARG A 18 -4.27 -19.60 -2.82
C ARG A 18 -3.81 -20.82 -2.01
N PHE A 19 -2.64 -20.72 -1.39
CA PHE A 19 -2.09 -21.70 -0.47
C PHE A 19 -2.67 -21.60 0.95
N LEU A 20 -3.38 -20.51 1.29
CA LEU A 20 -3.99 -20.33 2.60
C LEU A 20 -5.37 -21.02 2.67
N PRO A 21 -5.70 -21.75 3.75
CA PRO A 21 -7.03 -22.31 3.96
C PRO A 21 -8.11 -21.23 3.99
N ASP A 22 -9.30 -21.52 3.46
CA ASP A 22 -10.40 -20.56 3.26
C ASP A 22 -10.76 -19.74 4.52
N LYS A 23 -10.66 -20.35 5.71
CA LYS A 23 -10.91 -19.68 6.99
C LYS A 23 -9.85 -18.63 7.34
N LEU A 24 -8.57 -18.94 7.12
CA LEU A 24 -7.48 -17.99 7.31
C LEU A 24 -7.52 -16.91 6.24
N GLN A 25 -7.89 -17.27 5.01
CA GLN A 25 -8.03 -16.31 3.93
C GLN A 25 -9.17 -15.30 4.22
N LYS A 26 -10.33 -15.76 4.73
CA LYS A 26 -11.41 -14.89 5.23
C LYS A 26 -10.95 -14.00 6.38
N TRP A 27 -10.25 -14.54 7.36
CA TRP A 27 -9.79 -13.78 8.53
C TRP A 27 -8.69 -12.76 8.14
N LEU A 28 -7.73 -13.15 7.31
CA LEU A 28 -6.65 -12.31 6.81
C LEU A 28 -7.23 -11.17 5.96
N PHE A 29 -8.21 -11.43 5.10
CA PHE A 29 -8.78 -10.37 4.28
C PHE A 29 -9.77 -9.47 5.01
N TYR A 30 -10.39 -9.94 6.09
CA TYR A 30 -11.29 -9.12 6.89
C TYR A 30 -10.56 -8.35 8.01
N THR A 31 -9.82 -9.06 8.86
CA THR A 31 -9.08 -8.50 9.99
C THR A 31 -7.68 -8.06 9.57
N GLY A 32 -6.96 -8.90 8.83
CA GLY A 32 -5.58 -8.63 8.41
C GLY A 32 -5.48 -7.42 7.47
N THR A 33 -6.40 -7.25 6.51
CA THR A 33 -6.37 -6.07 5.64
C THR A 33 -6.63 -4.79 6.41
N ARG A 34 -7.44 -4.84 7.47
CA ARG A 34 -7.67 -3.68 8.35
C ARG A 34 -6.40 -3.30 9.10
N VAL A 35 -5.66 -4.30 9.60
CA VAL A 35 -4.33 -4.08 10.20
C VAL A 35 -3.39 -3.46 9.18
N ILE A 36 -3.33 -3.99 7.95
CA ILE A 36 -2.48 -3.45 6.88
C ILE A 36 -2.85 -2.00 6.54
N THR A 37 -4.15 -1.66 6.45
CA THR A 37 -4.61 -0.29 6.22
C THR A 37 -4.17 0.66 7.34
N VAL A 38 -4.31 0.25 8.60
CA VAL A 38 -3.88 1.06 9.76
C VAL A 38 -2.37 1.20 9.79
N THR A 39 -1.63 0.10 9.59
CA THR A 39 -0.16 0.12 9.55
C THR A 39 0.35 0.99 8.40
N SER A 40 -0.24 0.88 7.21
CA SER A 40 0.10 1.74 6.06
C SER A 40 -0.14 3.21 6.38
N ALA A 41 -1.28 3.55 6.99
CA ALA A 41 -1.58 4.92 7.40
C ALA A 41 -0.56 5.45 8.42
N LEU A 42 -0.19 4.66 9.42
CA LEU A 42 0.83 5.03 10.41
C LEU A 42 2.20 5.27 9.77
N ILE A 43 2.61 4.42 8.83
CA ILE A 43 3.88 4.58 8.10
C ILE A 43 3.83 5.85 7.23
N MET A 44 2.71 6.14 6.57
CA MET A 44 2.54 7.38 5.79
C MET A 44 2.59 8.63 6.68
N ILE A 45 1.98 8.60 7.87
CA ILE A 45 2.06 9.68 8.86
C ILE A 45 3.50 9.84 9.35
N GLY A 46 4.18 8.75 9.67
CA GLY A 46 5.59 8.78 10.09
C GLY A 46 6.49 9.38 9.02
N PHE A 47 6.30 8.98 7.76
CA PHE A 47 7.06 9.53 6.63
C PHE A 47 6.74 11.01 6.37
N ALA A 48 5.47 11.41 6.47
CA ALA A 48 5.10 12.82 6.40
C ALA A 48 5.71 13.64 7.55
N GLY A 49 5.82 13.07 8.75
CA GLY A 49 6.46 13.68 9.91
C GLY A 49 7.92 14.04 9.68
N VAL A 50 8.66 13.24 8.88
CA VAL A 50 10.05 13.56 8.50
C VAL A 50 10.13 14.90 7.76
N PHE A 51 9.19 15.14 6.83
CA PHE A 51 9.15 16.40 6.07
C PHE A 51 8.63 17.58 6.90
N LEU A 52 7.69 17.34 7.81
CA LEU A 52 7.14 18.40 8.66
C LEU A 52 8.10 18.84 9.78
N LEU A 53 8.77 17.89 10.44
CA LEU A 53 9.66 18.17 11.56
C LEU A 53 11.06 18.57 11.11
N GLY A 54 11.54 18.01 10.00
CA GLY A 54 12.89 18.30 9.51
C GLY A 54 13.00 19.57 8.65
N GLY A 55 11.87 20.16 8.26
CA GLY A 55 11.84 21.46 7.57
C GLY A 55 12.70 21.51 6.30
N SER A 56 13.33 22.67 6.04
CA SER A 56 14.19 22.89 4.87
C SER A 56 15.54 22.17 4.95
N GLU A 57 15.99 21.77 6.15
CA GLU A 57 17.30 21.13 6.34
C GLU A 57 17.36 19.70 5.79
N VAL A 58 16.22 18.99 5.76
CA VAL A 58 16.14 17.64 5.17
C VAL A 58 16.56 17.63 3.69
N PHE A 59 16.35 18.74 2.98
CA PHE A 59 16.69 18.88 1.56
C PHE A 59 18.17 19.16 1.30
N ASN A 60 18.94 19.53 2.34
CA ASN A 60 20.39 19.61 2.23
C ASN A 60 21.03 18.22 2.16
N LEU A 61 20.34 17.18 2.63
CA LEU A 61 20.76 15.80 2.39
C LEU A 61 20.53 15.43 0.93
N LYS A 62 21.59 14.93 0.26
CA LYS A 62 21.54 14.43 -1.12
C LYS A 62 20.39 13.43 -1.36
N LEU A 63 19.99 12.68 -0.32
CA LEU A 63 18.87 11.74 -0.35
C LEU A 63 17.54 12.35 -0.78
N TYR A 64 17.23 13.56 -0.31
CA TYR A 64 15.91 14.15 -0.47
C TYR A 64 15.86 15.16 -1.62
N LYS A 65 16.96 15.34 -2.36
CA LYS A 65 16.99 16.23 -3.52
C LYS A 65 16.02 15.82 -4.63
N GLY A 66 15.76 14.53 -4.80
CA GLY A 66 14.74 14.04 -5.75
C GLY A 66 13.32 14.52 -5.41
N PHE A 67 13.06 14.89 -4.15
CA PHE A 67 11.79 15.45 -3.72
C PHE A 67 11.73 16.98 -3.90
N LEU A 68 12.80 17.69 -4.29
CA LEU A 68 12.72 19.15 -4.54
C LEU A 68 11.80 19.50 -5.72
N LEU A 69 11.59 18.59 -6.68
CA LEU A 69 10.62 18.78 -7.76
C LEU A 69 9.17 18.82 -7.26
N LEU A 70 8.89 18.20 -6.11
CA LEU A 70 7.58 18.16 -5.49
C LEU A 70 7.60 19.07 -4.26
N HIS A 71 6.74 20.08 -4.19
CA HIS A 71 6.75 20.97 -3.04
C HIS A 71 6.57 20.14 -1.73
N PRO A 72 7.51 20.19 -0.77
CA PRO A 72 7.56 19.23 0.34
C PRO A 72 6.26 19.14 1.15
N TYR A 73 5.65 20.31 1.37
CA TYR A 73 4.40 20.45 2.07
C TYR A 73 3.23 19.81 1.31
N THR A 74 3.23 19.82 -0.02
CA THR A 74 2.15 19.19 -0.79
C THR A 74 2.23 17.66 -0.69
N LEU A 75 3.45 17.10 -0.70
CA LEU A 75 3.64 15.67 -0.48
C LEU A 75 3.26 15.26 0.95
N ALA A 76 3.67 16.02 1.96
CA ALA A 76 3.29 15.75 3.36
C ALA A 76 1.77 15.82 3.57
N VAL A 77 1.10 16.86 3.03
CA VAL A 77 -0.36 17.00 3.10
C VAL A 77 -1.07 15.87 2.34
N LEU A 78 -0.57 15.47 1.18
CA LEU A 78 -1.13 14.34 0.42
C LEU A 78 -1.03 13.03 1.23
N LEU A 79 0.14 12.74 1.81
CA LEU A 79 0.36 11.55 2.63
C LEU A 79 -0.55 11.52 3.85
N ILE A 80 -0.65 12.64 4.57
CA ILE A 80 -1.53 12.77 5.74
C ILE A 80 -2.99 12.64 5.33
N GLY A 81 -3.41 13.29 4.24
CA GLY A 81 -4.79 13.20 3.75
C GLY A 81 -5.19 11.77 3.40
N VAL A 82 -4.33 11.04 2.70
CA VAL A 82 -4.56 9.62 2.38
C VAL A 82 -4.56 8.76 3.64
N ALA A 83 -3.64 8.99 4.57
CA ALA A 83 -3.57 8.24 5.83
C ALA A 83 -4.80 8.45 6.71
N LEU A 84 -5.28 9.70 6.85
CA LEU A 84 -6.49 10.01 7.59
C LEU A 84 -7.71 9.35 6.95
N LEU A 85 -7.82 9.40 5.62
CA LEU A 85 -8.91 8.75 4.92
C LEU A 85 -8.89 7.22 5.10
N GLN A 86 -7.68 6.61 5.08
CA GLN A 86 -7.49 5.20 5.39
C GLN A 86 -7.95 4.86 6.82
N LEU A 87 -7.61 5.68 7.81
CA LEU A 87 -8.03 5.48 9.21
C LEU A 87 -9.54 5.65 9.40
N ILE A 88 -10.13 6.69 8.80
CA ILE A 88 -11.57 6.95 8.85
C ILE A 88 -12.33 5.75 8.27
N ILE A 89 -11.94 5.27 7.08
CA ILE A 89 -12.59 4.13 6.44
C ILE A 89 -12.37 2.84 7.23
N ALA A 90 -11.20 2.68 7.87
CA ALA A 90 -10.95 1.55 8.74
C ALA A 90 -11.90 1.51 9.95
N ILE A 91 -12.51 2.62 10.38
CA ILE A 91 -13.52 2.64 11.46
C ILE A 91 -14.86 2.06 10.96
N PHE A 92 -15.24 2.31 9.71
CA PHE A 92 -16.53 1.89 9.16
C PHE A 92 -16.52 0.43 8.67
N LYS A 93 -17.46 -0.38 9.17
CA LYS A 93 -17.55 -1.82 8.90
C LYS A 93 -18.41 -2.22 7.68
N SER A 94 -18.75 -1.26 6.81
CA SER A 94 -19.64 -1.50 5.66
C SER A 94 -18.93 -2.22 4.51
N ASN A 95 -19.67 -3.03 3.73
CA ASN A 95 -19.14 -3.67 2.51
C ASN A 95 -18.59 -2.63 1.52
N ARG A 96 -19.29 -1.49 1.35
CA ARG A 96 -18.83 -0.39 0.49
C ARG A 96 -17.51 0.20 0.98
N CYS A 97 -17.34 0.33 2.29
CA CYS A 97 -16.11 0.82 2.91
C CYS A 97 -14.95 -0.17 2.74
N SER A 98 -15.23 -1.48 2.70
CA SER A 98 -14.21 -2.51 2.44
C SER A 98 -13.66 -2.40 1.01
N VAL A 99 -14.53 -2.20 0.02
CA VAL A 99 -14.09 -1.94 -1.36
C VAL A 99 -13.27 -0.65 -1.45
N LEU A 100 -13.73 0.42 -0.79
CA LEU A 100 -13.05 1.72 -0.80
C LEU A 100 -11.66 1.65 -0.11
N SER A 101 -11.55 0.91 1.00
CA SER A 101 -10.27 0.65 1.67
C SER A 101 -9.30 -0.08 0.73
N GLY A 102 -9.79 -1.01 -0.07
CA GLY A 102 -8.99 -1.70 -1.08
C GLY A 102 -8.44 -0.76 -2.15
N TYR A 103 -9.26 0.17 -2.65
CA TYR A 103 -8.80 1.20 -3.58
C TYR A 103 -7.77 2.14 -2.96
N LEU A 104 -7.94 2.52 -1.68
CA LEU A 104 -6.95 3.35 -0.99
C LEU A 104 -5.63 2.65 -0.73
N LEU A 105 -5.64 1.33 -0.53
CA LEU A 105 -4.40 0.55 -0.44
C LEU A 105 -3.66 0.51 -1.79
N ILE A 106 -4.39 0.39 -2.90
CA ILE A 106 -3.79 0.48 -4.25
C ILE A 106 -3.23 1.90 -4.49
N LEU A 107 -3.94 2.94 -4.09
CA LEU A 107 -3.46 4.32 -4.18
C LEU A 107 -2.22 4.54 -3.32
N SER A 108 -2.21 3.99 -2.10
CA SER A 108 -1.03 4.03 -1.22
C SER A 108 0.16 3.27 -1.83
N ALA A 109 -0.08 2.11 -2.45
CA ALA A 109 0.94 1.37 -3.17
C ALA A 109 1.58 2.21 -4.30
N LEU A 110 0.75 2.95 -5.04
CA LEU A 110 1.21 3.84 -6.11
C LEU A 110 2.06 4.99 -5.55
N ILE A 111 1.64 5.60 -4.43
CA ILE A 111 2.44 6.63 -3.75
C ILE A 111 3.79 6.05 -3.31
N TRP A 112 3.80 4.88 -2.67
CA TRP A 112 5.04 4.22 -2.28
C TRP A 112 5.93 3.84 -3.48
N ALA A 113 5.33 3.53 -4.64
CA ALA A 113 6.07 3.22 -5.85
C ALA A 113 6.81 4.45 -6.37
N VAL A 114 6.14 5.61 -6.38
CA VAL A 114 6.75 6.89 -6.75
C VAL A 114 7.86 7.26 -5.77
N ILE A 115 7.63 7.11 -4.46
CA ILE A 115 8.65 7.35 -3.43
C ILE A 115 9.85 6.43 -3.63
N SER A 116 9.64 5.14 -3.93
CA SER A 116 10.75 4.22 -4.23
C SER A 116 11.54 4.66 -5.47
N ALA A 117 10.84 5.08 -6.53
CA ALA A 117 11.47 5.52 -7.77
C ALA A 117 12.31 6.79 -7.56
N THR A 118 11.87 7.73 -6.72
CA THR A 118 12.66 8.94 -6.41
C THR A 118 13.92 8.61 -5.61
N PHE A 119 13.86 7.63 -4.69
CA PHE A 119 15.06 7.12 -4.02
C PHE A 119 16.03 6.46 -4.98
N TRP A 120 15.54 5.65 -5.92
CA TRP A 120 16.39 5.03 -6.96
C TRP A 120 17.03 6.07 -7.89
N ALA A 121 16.27 7.09 -8.31
CA ALA A 121 16.77 8.17 -9.16
C ALA A 121 17.81 9.05 -8.46
N SER A 122 17.80 9.09 -7.13
CA SER A 122 18.76 9.87 -6.31
C SER A 122 20.01 9.06 -5.94
N TYR A 123 20.20 7.86 -6.50
CA TYR A 123 21.42 7.07 -6.33
C TYR A 123 22.59 7.74 -7.07
N PRO A 124 23.80 7.84 -6.47
CA PRO A 124 24.27 7.33 -5.16
C PRO A 124 24.15 8.35 -4.01
N PRO A 125 23.96 7.96 -2.71
CA PRO A 125 24.30 6.69 -2.02
C PRO A 125 23.17 5.65 -1.91
N LEU A 126 23.51 4.42 -1.51
CA LEU A 126 22.55 3.34 -1.24
C LEU A 126 21.78 3.63 0.06
N THR A 127 20.45 3.52 0.02
CA THR A 127 19.59 3.84 1.16
C THR A 127 18.59 2.74 1.44
N THR A 128 18.17 2.61 2.70
CA THR A 128 17.14 1.65 3.10
C THR A 128 15.80 1.92 2.39
N GLY A 129 15.53 3.18 2.01
CA GLY A 129 14.34 3.53 1.23
C GLY A 129 14.23 2.80 -0.11
N MET A 130 15.36 2.45 -0.73
CA MET A 130 15.39 1.71 -2.01
C MET A 130 14.85 0.28 -1.91
N THR A 131 14.79 -0.29 -0.71
CA THR A 131 14.27 -1.65 -0.47
C THR A 131 12.94 -1.63 0.28
N THR A 132 12.78 -0.76 1.27
CA THR A 132 11.61 -0.77 2.16
C THR A 132 10.34 -0.31 1.46
N TYR A 133 10.39 0.77 0.68
CA TYR A 133 9.23 1.30 -0.04
C TYR A 133 8.74 0.40 -1.18
N PRO A 134 9.59 -0.27 -1.98
CA PRO A 134 9.10 -1.23 -2.96
C PRO A 134 8.40 -2.43 -2.30
N VAL A 135 8.89 -2.91 -1.15
CA VAL A 135 8.20 -3.98 -0.40
C VAL A 135 6.82 -3.48 0.07
N LEU A 136 6.74 -2.26 0.61
CA LEU A 136 5.47 -1.63 1.00
C LEU A 136 4.51 -1.48 -0.19
N THR A 137 5.00 -1.07 -1.36
CA THR A 137 4.23 -1.02 -2.60
C THR A 137 3.60 -2.37 -2.92
N VAL A 138 4.40 -3.44 -2.92
CA VAL A 138 3.91 -4.78 -3.23
C VAL A 138 2.86 -5.21 -2.20
N VAL A 139 3.15 -5.08 -0.91
CA VAL A 139 2.21 -5.48 0.15
C VAL A 139 0.90 -4.72 0.05
N CYS A 140 0.94 -3.39 -0.14
CA CYS A 140 -0.27 -2.57 -0.26
C CYS A 140 -1.06 -2.90 -1.54
N ALA A 141 -0.38 -3.14 -2.67
CA ALA A 141 -1.03 -3.50 -3.92
C ALA A 141 -1.72 -4.87 -3.84
N LEU A 142 -1.05 -5.87 -3.24
CA LEU A 142 -1.61 -7.21 -3.03
C LEU A 142 -2.80 -7.17 -2.06
N ALA A 143 -2.64 -6.51 -0.92
CA ALA A 143 -3.69 -6.38 0.07
C ALA A 143 -4.92 -5.67 -0.51
N GLY A 144 -4.72 -4.57 -1.25
CA GLY A 144 -5.80 -3.82 -1.88
C GLY A 144 -6.54 -4.63 -2.96
N ARG A 145 -5.80 -5.29 -3.87
CA ARG A 145 -6.39 -6.11 -4.94
C ARG A 145 -7.17 -7.29 -4.38
N ASN A 146 -6.62 -7.98 -3.38
CA ASN A 146 -7.25 -9.15 -2.79
C ASN A 146 -8.51 -8.78 -1.99
N LEU A 147 -8.52 -7.63 -1.30
CA LEU A 147 -9.70 -7.14 -0.60
C LEU A 147 -10.86 -6.84 -1.56
N ILE A 148 -10.58 -6.19 -2.68
CA ILE A 148 -11.60 -5.89 -3.71
C ILE A 148 -12.17 -7.19 -4.27
N ASN A 149 -11.32 -8.14 -4.65
CA ASN A 149 -11.74 -9.43 -5.22
C ASN A 149 -12.54 -10.26 -4.23
N TYR A 150 -12.15 -10.26 -2.94
CA TYR A 150 -12.88 -10.94 -1.88
C TYR A 150 -14.26 -10.34 -1.68
N THR A 151 -14.36 -9.00 -1.61
CA THR A 151 -15.64 -8.32 -1.38
C THR A 151 -16.62 -8.55 -2.52
N LYS A 152 -16.13 -8.48 -3.78
CA LYS A 152 -16.94 -8.80 -4.97
C LYS A 152 -17.49 -10.24 -4.92
N ARG A 153 -16.63 -11.23 -4.61
CA ARG A 153 -17.07 -12.63 -4.47
C ARG A 153 -18.17 -12.78 -3.42
N VAL A 154 -18.03 -12.11 -2.27
CA VAL A 154 -19.04 -12.17 -1.20
C VAL A 154 -20.38 -11.56 -1.65
N GLU A 155 -20.36 -10.46 -2.40
CA GLU A 155 -21.58 -9.85 -2.97
C GLU A 155 -22.25 -10.78 -4.00
N ASP A 156 -21.46 -11.42 -4.88
CA ASP A 156 -21.98 -12.35 -5.90
C ASP A 156 -22.65 -13.57 -5.27
N PHE A 157 -22.05 -14.17 -4.23
CA PHE A 157 -22.66 -15.29 -3.50
C PHE A 157 -23.98 -14.89 -2.83
N LYS A 158 -24.09 -13.65 -2.33
CA LYS A 158 -25.31 -13.15 -1.69
C LYS A 158 -26.44 -12.95 -2.70
N HIS A 159 -26.13 -12.59 -3.94
CA HIS A 159 -27.10 -12.45 -5.01
C HIS A 159 -27.53 -13.79 -5.61
N LYS A 160 -26.64 -14.79 -5.66
CA LYS A 160 -26.94 -16.13 -6.21
C LYS A 160 -27.71 -17.04 -5.24
N GLY A 161 -27.75 -16.69 -3.95
CA GLY A 161 -28.50 -17.40 -2.91
C GLY A 161 -29.88 -16.81 -2.59
N ARG A 162 -30.34 -15.80 -3.35
CA ARG A 162 -31.74 -15.33 -3.39
C ARG A 162 -32.35 -15.76 -4.71
#